data_AF-A0A3C0TYL6-F1
#
_entry.id   AF-A0A3C0TYL6-F1
#
_cell.length_a   1.000
_cell.length_b   1.000
_cell.length_c   1.000
_cell.angle_alpha   90.00
_cell.angle_beta   90.00
_cell.angle_gamma   90.00
#
_symmetry.space_group_name_H-M   'P 1'
#
loop_
_entity.id
_entity.type
_entity.pdbx_description
1 polymer ?
#
loop_
_entity_poly.entity_id
_entity_poly.type
_entity_poly.pdbx_seq_one_letter_code
_entity_poly.pdbx_strand_id
1 'polypeptide(L)'
;MSIYGALFSGVSGLSANASALGIISDNIANLNTIGYKDTKARFSTLVTSPAGEHSYSPGGVQITPAQNIDKQGLLQASNSPTDLAITGKGFFVTSTSATPGQGESLFTRAGSFRTNDQGFLQNSAGHYLFGWPIDNLGNLPTNLSDLSALRPIDISSLTGTADPTTQMSLQANLKASTPVHPDAGTYTVGQIADGTITTPDFVRSIQFYDSQGGSRTMNFGFIKTAANTWAAEAYVTPDTDVLAASHPSGRVAAGDLIFQTDGTLDASTTFPNPSPMVINWDTATTGLGTSSITLDIGTVGRPDGITQFATNSVLSAASINGAVFG
;
A
#
# COMPACT_ATOMS: atom_id res chain seq x y z
N MET A 1 49.84 54.81 6.87
CA MET A 1 48.59 55.21 7.55
C MET A 1 48.01 54.03 8.31
N SER A 2 48.50 53.72 9.52
CA SER A 2 48.14 52.48 10.25
C SER A 2 46.85 52.56 11.07
N ILE A 3 46.43 53.75 11.51
CA ILE A 3 45.24 53.95 12.37
C ILE A 3 43.95 53.62 11.63
N TYR A 4 43.81 54.06 10.37
CA TYR A 4 42.62 53.76 9.55
C TYR A 4 42.43 52.25 9.35
N GLY A 5 43.51 51.51 9.13
CA GLY A 5 43.46 50.06 9.03
C GLY A 5 43.11 49.39 10.36
N ALA A 6 43.64 49.89 11.49
CA ALA A 6 43.32 49.33 12.81
C ALA A 6 41.84 49.57 13.18
N LEU A 7 41.31 50.75 12.88
CA LEU A 7 39.88 51.07 13.03
C LEU A 7 39.02 50.20 12.11
N PHE A 8 39.40 50.02 10.85
CA PHE A 8 38.70 49.13 9.92
C PHE A 8 38.64 47.70 10.44
N SER A 9 39.77 47.17 10.91
CA SER A 9 39.86 45.83 11.51
C SER A 9 38.93 45.70 12.71
N GLY A 10 38.96 46.67 13.64
CA GLY A 10 38.09 46.69 14.82
C GLY A 10 36.60 46.77 14.48
N VAL A 11 36.21 47.63 13.54
CA VAL A 11 34.82 47.76 13.07
C VAL A 11 34.36 46.48 12.37
N SER A 12 35.21 45.84 11.57
CA SER A 12 34.90 44.55 10.92
C SER A 12 34.64 43.46 11.95
N GLY A 13 35.42 43.42 13.04
CA GLY A 13 35.22 42.50 14.16
C GLY A 13 33.93 42.73 14.93
N LEU A 14 33.60 43.98 15.23
CA LEU A 14 32.34 44.33 15.90
C LEU A 14 31.12 43.97 15.04
N SER A 15 31.16 44.30 13.74
CA SER A 15 30.09 43.98 12.79
C SER A 15 29.88 42.48 12.61
N ALA A 16 30.98 41.71 12.49
CA ALA A 16 30.92 40.27 12.39
C ALA A 16 30.33 39.63 13.67
N ASN A 17 30.70 40.12 14.86
CA ASN A 17 30.12 39.65 16.12
C ASN A 17 28.64 40.02 16.26
N ALA A 18 28.24 41.24 15.87
CA ALA A 18 26.84 41.65 15.88
C ALA A 18 25.97 40.74 15.00
N SER A 19 26.47 40.41 13.80
CA SER A 19 25.81 39.47 12.89
C SER A 19 25.72 38.06 13.47
N ALA A 20 26.77 37.59 14.13
CA ALA A 20 26.77 36.29 14.81
C ALA A 20 25.76 36.23 15.96
N LEU A 21 25.64 37.30 16.74
CA LEU A 21 24.62 37.43 17.79
C LEU A 21 23.20 37.46 17.21
N GLY A 22 23.00 38.11 16.06
CA GLY A 22 21.75 38.04 15.30
C GLY A 22 21.39 36.61 14.93
N ILE A 23 22.32 35.86 14.33
CA ILE A 23 22.13 34.45 13.97
C ILE A 23 21.78 33.58 15.21
N ILE A 24 22.45 33.80 16.35
CA ILE A 24 22.12 33.10 17.60
C ILE A 24 20.70 33.43 18.04
N SER A 25 20.32 34.71 17.98
CA SER A 25 18.98 35.17 18.34
C SER A 25 17.90 34.55 17.46
N ASP A 26 18.13 34.47 16.15
CA ASP A 26 17.21 33.83 15.19
C ASP A 26 17.05 32.33 15.46
N ASN A 27 18.15 31.63 15.77
CA ASN A 27 18.09 30.22 16.14
C ASN A 27 17.31 30.00 17.43
N ILE A 28 17.45 30.89 18.43
CA ILE A 28 16.70 30.83 19.70
C ILE A 28 15.22 31.12 19.47
N ALA A 29 14.89 32.11 18.64
CA ALA A 29 13.51 32.45 18.32
C ALA A 29 12.77 31.30 17.63
N ASN A 30 13.49 30.49 16.84
CA ASN A 30 12.93 29.38 16.06
C ASN A 30 13.17 27.99 16.67
N LEU A 31 13.56 27.91 17.94
CA LEU A 31 13.92 26.65 18.62
C LEU A 31 12.75 25.65 18.65
N ASN A 32 11.51 26.15 18.65
CA ASN A 32 10.27 25.35 18.61
C ASN A 32 9.63 25.23 17.22
N THR A 33 10.23 25.83 16.18
CA THR A 33 9.68 25.80 14.82
C THR A 33 10.00 24.46 14.16
N ILE A 34 8.96 23.70 13.78
CA ILE A 34 9.10 22.38 13.17
C ILE A 34 9.84 22.50 11.83
N GLY A 35 10.87 21.68 11.65
CA GLY A 35 11.66 21.65 10.41
C GLY A 35 12.66 22.80 10.25
N TYR A 36 12.83 23.66 11.27
CA TYR A 36 13.85 24.71 11.27
C TYR A 36 15.27 24.13 11.13
N LYS A 37 16.12 24.82 10.38
CA LYS A 37 17.52 24.45 10.15
C LYS A 37 18.43 25.53 10.72
N ASP A 38 19.28 25.13 11.67
CA ASP A 38 20.15 26.07 12.38
C ASP A 38 21.13 26.73 11.42
N THR A 39 21.29 28.04 11.59
CA THR A 39 22.29 28.83 10.87
C THR A 39 23.50 29.03 11.77
N LYS A 40 24.70 28.89 11.22
CA LYS A 40 25.96 29.14 11.94
C LYS A 40 26.74 30.25 11.29
N ALA A 41 27.32 31.13 12.10
CA ALA A 41 28.30 32.11 11.67
C ALA A 41 29.63 31.42 11.34
N ARG A 42 30.15 31.60 10.13
CA ARG A 42 31.54 31.23 9.79
C ARG A 42 32.35 32.49 9.60
N PHE A 43 33.46 32.59 10.32
CA PHE A 43 34.36 33.73 10.23
C PHE A 43 35.51 33.42 9.29
N SER A 44 35.85 34.37 8.44
CA SER A 44 37.01 34.31 7.55
C SER A 44 37.88 35.54 7.77
N THR A 45 39.17 35.32 7.97
CA THR A 45 40.14 36.41 8.12
C THR A 45 40.51 36.97 6.75
N LEU A 46 40.43 38.29 6.62
CA LEU A 46 40.91 39.02 5.45
C LEU A 46 42.40 39.31 5.66
N VAL A 47 43.25 38.67 4.87
CA VAL A 47 44.70 38.92 4.87
C VAL A 47 45.03 39.89 3.76
N THR A 48 45.66 41.00 4.09
CA THR A 48 46.07 42.03 3.13
C THR A 48 47.55 41.89 2.81
N SER A 49 47.91 42.00 1.53
CA SER A 49 49.31 42.09 1.12
C SER A 49 49.84 43.51 1.37
N PRO A 50 50.95 43.69 2.13
CA PRO A 50 51.51 45.01 2.35
C PRO A 50 52.14 45.57 1.07
N ALA A 51 51.98 46.88 0.85
CA ALA A 51 52.44 47.58 -0.36
C ALA A 51 53.97 47.82 -0.45
N GLY A 52 54.76 47.33 0.52
CA GLY A 52 56.22 47.47 0.57
C GLY A 52 56.84 46.91 1.85
N GLU A 53 58.16 46.73 1.88
CA GLU A 53 58.92 46.06 2.97
C GLU A 53 58.79 46.73 4.36
N HIS A 54 58.42 48.02 4.40
CA HIS A 54 58.24 48.79 5.64
C HIS A 54 56.79 49.20 5.92
N SER A 55 55.82 48.57 5.24
CA SER A 55 54.39 48.87 5.40
C SER A 55 53.66 47.73 6.09
N TYR A 56 52.88 48.04 7.12
CA TYR A 56 51.97 47.09 7.76
C TYR A 56 50.52 47.42 7.37
N SER A 57 49.82 46.44 6.81
CA SER A 57 48.40 46.52 6.51
C SER A 57 47.65 45.58 7.45
N PRO A 58 46.83 46.11 8.39
CA PRO A 58 45.99 45.27 9.24
C PRO A 58 44.87 44.65 8.41
N GLY A 59 44.63 43.36 8.63
CA GLY A 59 43.55 42.62 8.00
C GLY A 59 42.18 42.95 8.58
N GLY A 60 41.20 42.08 8.32
CA GLY A 60 39.86 42.18 8.89
C GLY A 60 39.21 40.81 9.08
N VAL A 61 37.93 40.81 9.41
CA VAL A 61 37.12 39.59 9.47
C VAL A 61 35.83 39.78 8.68
N GLN A 62 35.43 38.74 7.96
CA GLN A 62 34.15 38.65 7.29
C GLN A 62 33.35 37.48 7.86
N ILE A 63 32.04 37.65 7.94
CA ILE A 63 31.11 36.59 8.34
C ILE A 63 30.38 36.04 7.13
N THR A 64 30.27 34.72 7.06
CA THR A 64 29.46 33.99 6.09
C THR A 64 28.48 33.09 6.85
N PRO A 65 27.17 33.39 6.83
CA PRO A 65 26.16 32.50 7.39
C PRO A 65 26.13 31.16 6.64
N ALA A 66 26.03 30.05 7.36
CA ALA A 66 25.90 28.72 6.78
C ALA A 66 24.76 27.95 7.46
N GLN A 67 23.75 27.55 6.69
CA GLN A 67 22.63 26.73 7.17
C GLN A 67 23.00 25.25 7.15
N ASN A 68 22.71 24.53 8.23
CA ASN A 68 22.93 23.08 8.28
C ASN A 68 21.70 22.31 7.78
N ILE A 69 21.39 22.44 6.49
CA ILE A 69 20.21 21.81 5.88
C ILE A 69 20.21 20.27 6.02
N ASP A 70 21.39 19.65 5.99
CA ASP A 70 21.56 18.19 6.08
C ASP A 70 21.52 17.63 7.50
N LYS A 71 21.54 18.49 8.52
CA LYS A 71 21.55 18.05 9.91
C LYS A 71 20.15 17.55 10.31
N GLN A 72 20.08 16.28 10.70
CA GLN A 72 18.86 15.65 11.21
C GLN A 72 18.68 15.97 12.69
N GLY A 73 17.47 16.40 13.06
CA GLY A 73 17.04 16.56 14.45
C GLY A 73 16.43 15.27 15.01
N LEU A 74 16.15 15.25 16.32
CA LEU A 74 15.41 14.17 16.94
C LEU A 74 13.98 14.15 16.41
N LEU A 75 13.48 12.96 16.09
CA LEU A 75 12.07 12.76 15.73
C LEU A 75 11.22 12.73 16.99
N GLN A 76 10.14 13.49 16.99
CA GLN A 76 9.16 13.51 18.07
C GLN A 76 7.86 12.89 17.57
N ALA A 77 7.25 12.03 18.39
CA ALA A 77 5.95 11.46 18.07
C ALA A 77 4.88 12.58 18.07
N SER A 78 3.96 12.51 17.11
CA SER A 78 2.78 13.38 17.05
C SER A 78 1.50 12.56 17.27
N ASN A 79 0.46 13.21 17.77
CA ASN A 79 -0.87 12.64 17.89
C ASN A 79 -1.71 12.79 16.61
N SER A 80 -1.24 13.57 15.63
CA SER A 80 -1.96 13.73 14.36
C SER A 80 -1.58 12.62 13.39
N PRO A 81 -2.55 11.90 12.80
CA PRO A 81 -2.27 10.80 11.88
C PRO A 81 -1.66 11.27 10.55
N THR A 82 -1.78 12.55 10.23
CA THR A 82 -1.26 13.15 8.99
C THR A 82 0.06 13.88 9.19
N ASP A 83 0.63 13.86 10.40
CA ASP A 83 1.97 14.40 10.63
C ASP A 83 3.03 13.40 10.18
N LEU A 84 3.96 13.86 9.35
CA LEU A 84 4.98 13.04 8.72
C LEU A 84 6.37 13.56 9.09
N ALA A 85 7.35 12.66 9.12
CA ALA A 85 8.75 13.03 9.24
C ALA A 85 9.62 12.15 8.34
N ILE A 86 10.54 12.77 7.61
CA ILE A 86 11.55 12.05 6.82
C ILE A 86 12.74 11.73 7.74
N THR A 87 13.29 10.53 7.60
CA THR A 87 14.58 10.15 8.20
C THR A 87 15.63 10.14 7.09
N GLY A 88 16.74 10.87 7.29
CA GLY A 88 17.80 10.98 6.29
C GLY A 88 17.61 12.16 5.33
N LYS A 89 18.24 12.06 4.15
CA LYS A 89 18.23 13.12 3.13
C LYS A 89 16.90 13.12 2.39
N GLY A 90 16.31 14.30 2.21
CA GLY A 90 15.07 14.48 1.48
C GLY A 90 14.21 15.61 2.00
N PHE A 91 13.26 16.04 1.16
CA PHE A 91 12.28 17.09 1.45
C PHE A 91 10.91 16.63 0.93
N PHE A 92 9.85 17.12 1.57
CA PHE A 92 8.50 17.02 1.02
C PHE A 92 8.36 18.03 -0.12
N VAL A 93 7.68 17.61 -1.19
CA VAL A 93 7.32 18.49 -2.30
C VAL A 93 5.94 19.06 -2.03
N THR A 94 5.83 20.38 -2.10
CA THR A 94 4.59 21.12 -1.90
C THR A 94 4.34 22.06 -3.08
N SER A 95 3.08 22.41 -3.34
CA SER A 95 2.73 23.39 -4.38
C SER A 95 1.81 24.46 -3.82
N THR A 96 1.89 25.67 -4.39
CA THR A 96 0.97 26.78 -4.10
C THR A 96 -0.43 26.57 -4.68
N SER A 97 -0.60 25.58 -5.55
CA SER A 97 -1.90 25.22 -6.14
C SER A 97 -2.13 23.71 -6.03
N ALA A 98 -3.39 23.33 -5.83
CA ALA A 98 -3.81 21.93 -5.88
C ALA A 98 -3.82 21.39 -7.32
N THR A 99 -3.90 22.24 -8.34
CA THR A 99 -3.96 21.80 -9.73
C THR A 99 -2.55 21.38 -10.22
N PRO A 100 -2.35 20.13 -10.67
CA PRO A 100 -1.06 19.69 -11.17
C PRO A 100 -0.56 20.53 -12.35
N GLY A 101 0.72 20.88 -12.35
CA GLY A 101 1.32 21.74 -13.38
C GLY A 101 0.92 23.21 -13.28
N GLN A 102 0.13 23.59 -12.28
CA GLN A 102 -0.14 24.98 -11.90
C GLN A 102 0.51 25.23 -10.53
N GLY A 103 1.12 26.40 -10.35
CA GLY A 103 1.80 26.75 -9.10
C GLY A 103 3.29 26.40 -9.08
N GLU A 104 3.98 26.92 -8.08
CA GLU A 104 5.41 26.73 -7.88
C GLU A 104 5.67 25.52 -6.99
N SER A 105 6.55 24.62 -7.43
CA SER A 105 7.01 23.49 -6.61
C SER A 105 8.00 23.99 -5.56
N LEU A 106 7.59 23.88 -4.29
CA LEU A 106 8.35 24.27 -3.11
C LEU A 106 8.76 23.04 -2.31
N PHE A 107 9.86 23.14 -1.58
CA PHE A 107 10.40 22.04 -0.77
C PHE A 107 10.36 22.40 0.71
N THR A 108 9.84 21.49 1.54
CA THR A 108 9.79 21.69 2.99
C THR A 108 10.22 20.45 3.76
N ARG A 109 10.79 20.67 4.94
CA ARG A 109 11.06 19.60 5.91
C ARG A 109 10.04 19.54 7.03
N ALA A 110 9.19 20.56 7.15
CA ALA A 110 8.08 20.59 8.08
C ALA A 110 6.98 19.66 7.55
N GLY A 111 6.78 18.53 8.22
CA GLY A 111 5.76 17.55 7.84
C GLY A 111 4.46 17.69 8.60
N SER A 112 4.12 18.92 9.03
CA SER A 112 2.81 19.18 9.62
C SER A 112 1.79 19.50 8.54
N PHE A 113 0.99 18.50 8.19
CA PHE A 113 -0.03 18.59 7.16
C PHE A 113 -1.41 18.32 7.76
N ARG A 114 -2.40 19.11 7.34
CA ARG A 114 -3.79 18.98 7.74
C ARG A 114 -4.65 18.91 6.49
N THR A 115 -5.75 18.19 6.57
CA THR A 115 -6.71 18.09 5.49
C THR A 115 -7.51 19.38 5.40
N ASN A 116 -7.67 19.92 4.19
CA ASN A 116 -8.56 21.04 3.93
C ASN A 116 -10.00 20.57 3.66
N ASP A 117 -10.93 21.51 3.50
CA ASP A 117 -12.36 21.21 3.22
C ASP A 117 -12.58 20.39 1.93
N GLN A 118 -11.59 20.36 1.05
CA GLN A 118 -11.62 19.62 -0.22
C GLN A 118 -10.93 18.25 -0.13
N GLY A 119 -10.44 17.84 1.04
CA GLY A 119 -9.76 16.55 1.21
C GLY A 119 -8.26 16.54 0.93
N PHE A 120 -7.67 17.67 0.50
CA PHE A 120 -6.24 17.75 0.21
C PHE A 120 -5.40 18.02 1.47
N LEU A 121 -4.23 17.39 1.55
CA LEU A 121 -3.27 17.69 2.60
C LEU A 121 -2.55 19.02 2.33
N GLN A 122 -2.61 19.93 3.29
CA GLN A 122 -2.05 21.28 3.23
C GLN A 122 -1.21 21.58 4.48
N ASN A 123 -0.11 22.32 4.33
CA ASN A 123 0.67 22.82 5.46
C ASN A 123 0.06 24.10 6.05
N SER A 124 0.62 24.59 7.16
CA SER A 124 0.16 25.83 7.82
C SER A 124 0.32 27.10 6.98
N ALA A 125 1.10 27.07 5.90
CA ALA A 125 1.30 28.19 4.97
C ALA A 125 0.33 28.16 3.79
N GLY A 126 -0.54 27.14 3.69
CA GLY A 126 -1.48 26.99 2.59
C GLY A 126 -0.94 26.23 1.38
N HIS A 127 0.23 25.59 1.48
CA HIS A 127 0.78 24.80 0.38
C HIS A 127 0.35 23.34 0.46
N TYR A 128 -0.03 22.78 -0.69
CA TYR A 128 -0.55 21.42 -0.83
C TYR A 128 0.61 20.42 -0.89
N LEU A 129 0.49 19.30 -0.19
CA LEU A 129 1.45 18.19 -0.26
C LEU A 129 1.23 17.40 -1.55
N PHE A 130 2.31 17.20 -2.29
CA PHE A 130 2.30 16.46 -3.55
C PHE A 130 2.99 15.10 -3.38
N GLY A 131 2.42 14.09 -4.03
CA GLY A 131 2.90 12.72 -4.01
C GLY A 131 2.78 12.05 -5.37
N TRP A 132 3.41 10.89 -5.48
CA TRP A 132 3.30 10.04 -6.65
C TRP A 132 1.94 9.31 -6.61
N PRO A 133 1.11 9.44 -7.66
CA PRO A 133 -0.11 8.65 -7.74
C PRO A 133 0.24 7.17 -7.93
N ILE A 134 -0.52 6.29 -7.29
CA ILE A 134 -0.44 4.84 -7.52
C ILE A 134 -1.41 4.43 -8.63
N ASP A 135 -1.06 3.41 -9.41
CA ASP A 135 -1.99 2.81 -10.36
C ASP A 135 -3.01 1.88 -9.66
N ASN A 136 -3.97 1.33 -10.42
CA ASN A 136 -4.99 0.40 -9.91
C ASN A 136 -4.42 -0.95 -9.42
N LEU A 137 -3.12 -1.17 -9.59
CA LEU A 137 -2.39 -2.35 -9.12
C LEU A 137 -1.44 -1.99 -7.96
N GLY A 138 -1.48 -0.74 -7.47
CA GLY A 138 -0.64 -0.23 -6.38
C GLY A 138 0.80 0.11 -6.79
N ASN A 139 1.13 0.11 -8.08
CA ASN A 139 2.48 0.45 -8.54
C ASN A 139 2.68 1.95 -8.60
N LEU A 140 3.91 2.36 -8.29
CA LEU A 140 4.37 3.72 -8.50
C LEU A 140 4.68 4.00 -9.97
N PRO A 141 4.69 5.28 -10.40
CA PRO A 141 5.07 5.65 -11.75
C PRO A 141 6.52 5.26 -12.05
N THR A 142 6.80 4.90 -13.30
CA THR A 142 8.11 4.41 -13.74
C THR A 142 9.24 5.44 -13.60
N ASN A 143 8.92 6.74 -13.60
CA ASN A 143 9.89 7.82 -13.44
C ASN A 143 9.61 8.64 -12.18
N LEU A 144 10.30 8.31 -11.09
CA LEU A 144 10.20 8.99 -9.79
C LEU A 144 10.98 10.32 -9.70
N SER A 145 11.60 10.78 -10.80
CA SER A 145 12.32 12.06 -10.86
C SER A 145 11.50 13.17 -11.52
N ASP A 146 10.35 12.85 -12.12
CA ASP A 146 9.51 13.81 -12.84
C ASP A 146 8.52 14.54 -11.91
N LEU A 147 8.91 15.72 -11.42
CA LEU A 147 8.06 16.53 -10.55
C LEU A 147 6.71 16.94 -11.20
N SER A 148 6.57 16.89 -12.52
CA SER A 148 5.31 17.22 -13.22
C SER A 148 4.25 16.11 -13.13
N ALA A 149 4.70 14.88 -12.86
CA ALA A 149 3.83 13.73 -12.67
C ALA A 149 3.30 13.60 -11.23
N LEU A 150 3.78 14.44 -10.30
CA LEU A 150 3.23 14.54 -8.96
C LEU A 150 1.79 15.06 -8.99
N ARG A 151 0.99 14.62 -8.02
CA ARG A 151 -0.40 15.02 -7.81
C ARG A 151 -0.60 15.44 -6.36
N PRO A 152 -1.55 16.34 -6.05
CA PRO A 152 -1.88 16.66 -4.66
C PRO A 152 -2.39 15.38 -3.97
N ILE A 153 -1.98 15.18 -2.72
CA ILE A 153 -2.49 14.07 -1.91
C ILE A 153 -3.90 14.42 -1.45
N ASP A 154 -4.88 13.67 -1.96
CA ASP A 154 -6.28 13.72 -1.59
C ASP A 154 -6.62 12.52 -0.72
N ILE A 155 -7.04 12.76 0.52
CA ILE A 155 -7.48 11.71 1.44
C ILE A 155 -9.00 11.52 1.44
N SER A 156 -9.76 12.39 0.77
CA SER A 156 -11.21 12.25 0.61
C SER A 156 -11.57 11.26 -0.50
N SER A 157 -10.71 11.11 -1.51
CA SER A 157 -10.84 10.01 -2.49
C SER A 157 -10.58 8.61 -1.89
N LEU A 158 -10.12 8.56 -0.64
CA LEU A 158 -9.90 7.32 0.11
C LEU A 158 -11.18 6.77 0.75
N THR A 159 -12.33 7.48 0.72
CA THR A 159 -13.61 6.85 1.08
C THR A 159 -13.93 5.78 0.03
N GLY A 160 -13.68 4.53 0.40
CA GLY A 160 -13.36 3.44 -0.52
C GLY A 160 -14.42 3.17 -1.58
N THR A 161 -14.00 3.12 -2.84
CA THR A 161 -14.77 2.41 -3.86
C THR A 161 -14.70 0.92 -3.55
N ALA A 162 -15.84 0.22 -3.61
CA ALA A 162 -15.83 -1.23 -3.47
C ALA A 162 -15.05 -1.87 -4.63
N ASP A 163 -14.10 -2.75 -4.30
CA ASP A 163 -13.36 -3.52 -5.30
C ASP A 163 -13.92 -4.96 -5.36
N PRO A 164 -14.53 -5.36 -6.50
CA PRO A 164 -15.02 -6.72 -6.65
C PRO A 164 -13.88 -7.74 -6.57
N THR A 165 -14.17 -8.88 -5.95
CA THR A 165 -13.22 -10.00 -5.94
C THR A 165 -13.08 -10.57 -7.34
N THR A 166 -11.85 -10.64 -7.87
CA THR A 166 -11.52 -11.21 -9.18
C THR A 166 -10.55 -12.38 -9.09
N GLN A 167 -9.85 -12.53 -7.96
CA GLN A 167 -8.95 -13.63 -7.66
C GLN A 167 -9.23 -14.19 -6.27
N MET A 168 -9.22 -15.52 -6.18
CA MET A 168 -9.32 -16.26 -4.93
C MET A 168 -8.24 -17.33 -4.92
N SER A 169 -7.59 -17.56 -3.78
CA SER A 169 -6.68 -18.70 -3.61
C SER A 169 -7.17 -19.60 -2.48
N LEU A 170 -7.03 -20.91 -2.67
CA LEU A 170 -7.44 -21.92 -1.71
C LEU A 170 -6.29 -22.90 -1.44
N GLN A 171 -5.78 -22.88 -0.22
CA GLN A 171 -4.79 -23.84 0.27
C GLN A 171 -5.42 -24.70 1.35
N ALA A 172 -5.70 -25.95 1.02
CA ALA A 172 -6.30 -26.91 1.93
C ALA A 172 -5.56 -28.25 1.86
N ASN A 173 -5.52 -28.94 2.99
CA ASN A 173 -5.15 -30.35 3.00
C ASN A 173 -6.44 -31.18 3.10
N LEU A 174 -6.58 -32.20 2.27
CA LEU A 174 -7.61 -33.23 2.36
C LEU A 174 -6.99 -34.51 2.89
N LYS A 175 -7.53 -35.06 3.98
CA LYS A 175 -6.93 -36.23 4.63
C LYS A 175 -6.97 -37.46 3.71
N ALA A 176 -5.78 -37.99 3.38
CA ALA A 176 -5.62 -39.13 2.48
C ALA A 176 -6.37 -40.39 2.97
N SER A 177 -6.37 -40.64 4.28
CA SER A 177 -6.99 -41.82 4.91
C SER A 177 -8.50 -41.71 5.16
N THR A 178 -9.15 -40.64 4.71
CA THR A 178 -10.63 -40.54 4.72
C THR A 178 -11.21 -41.73 3.93
N PRO A 179 -12.21 -42.45 4.44
CA PRO A 179 -12.89 -43.49 3.66
C PRO A 179 -13.57 -42.86 2.44
N VAL A 180 -13.86 -43.68 1.43
CA VAL A 180 -14.72 -43.24 0.32
C VAL A 180 -16.09 -42.89 0.90
N HIS A 181 -16.65 -41.76 0.47
CA HIS A 181 -17.93 -41.27 0.98
C HIS A 181 -19.03 -42.31 0.74
N PRO A 182 -19.97 -42.53 1.68
CA PRO A 182 -21.05 -43.51 1.51
C PRO A 182 -21.87 -43.29 0.23
N ASP A 183 -22.09 -42.03 -0.15
CA ASP A 183 -22.87 -41.64 -1.32
C ASP A 183 -22.03 -41.53 -2.62
N ALA A 184 -20.75 -41.89 -2.59
CA ALA A 184 -19.85 -41.74 -3.75
C ALA A 184 -20.35 -42.48 -5.00
N GLY A 185 -21.01 -43.64 -4.84
CA GLY A 185 -21.52 -44.44 -5.95
C GLY A 185 -22.78 -43.88 -6.62
N THR A 186 -23.49 -42.98 -5.95
CA THR A 186 -24.71 -42.32 -6.44
C THR A 186 -24.51 -40.83 -6.67
N TYR A 187 -23.33 -40.31 -6.37
CA TYR A 187 -23.01 -38.89 -6.50
C TYR A 187 -23.16 -38.44 -7.95
N THR A 188 -23.91 -37.36 -8.13
CA THR A 188 -23.98 -36.59 -9.36
C THR A 188 -23.64 -35.13 -9.07
N VAL A 189 -23.03 -34.47 -10.06
CA VAL A 189 -22.68 -33.05 -9.97
C VAL A 189 -23.92 -32.21 -9.67
N GLY A 190 -23.83 -31.41 -8.62
CA GLY A 190 -24.88 -30.54 -8.09
C GLY A 190 -25.44 -30.99 -6.74
N GLN A 191 -25.23 -32.25 -6.35
CA GLN A 191 -25.83 -32.80 -5.13
C GLN A 191 -25.22 -32.25 -3.84
N ILE A 192 -24.04 -31.65 -3.89
CA ILE A 192 -23.47 -30.93 -2.74
C ILE A 192 -24.12 -29.55 -2.64
N ALA A 193 -24.23 -28.83 -3.75
CA ALA A 193 -24.83 -27.50 -3.81
C ALA A 193 -26.34 -27.50 -3.49
N ASP A 194 -27.09 -28.51 -3.94
CA ASP A 194 -28.53 -28.63 -3.70
C ASP A 194 -28.90 -29.20 -2.31
N GLY A 195 -27.91 -29.64 -1.54
CA GLY A 195 -28.09 -30.19 -0.20
C GLY A 195 -28.58 -31.64 -0.15
N THR A 196 -28.63 -32.36 -1.27
CA THR A 196 -28.92 -33.81 -1.32
C THR A 196 -27.84 -34.57 -0.53
N ILE A 197 -26.57 -34.19 -0.68
CA ILE A 197 -25.48 -34.62 0.20
C ILE A 197 -25.44 -33.66 1.39
N THR A 198 -26.05 -34.08 2.49
CA THR A 198 -26.18 -33.27 3.71
C THR A 198 -24.89 -33.20 4.53
N THR A 199 -23.98 -34.16 4.39
CA THR A 199 -22.71 -34.22 5.13
C THR A 199 -21.51 -34.48 4.22
N PRO A 200 -21.04 -33.49 3.45
CA PRO A 200 -19.82 -33.67 2.67
C PRO A 200 -18.61 -33.94 3.59
N ASP A 201 -17.62 -34.69 3.10
CA ASP A 201 -16.41 -35.05 3.87
C ASP A 201 -15.62 -33.81 4.35
N PHE A 202 -15.68 -32.73 3.58
CA PHE A 202 -15.07 -31.46 3.94
C PHE A 202 -15.82 -30.29 3.29
N VAL A 203 -16.10 -29.24 4.06
CA VAL A 203 -16.72 -28.01 3.55
C VAL A 203 -15.99 -26.79 4.10
N ARG A 204 -15.75 -25.78 3.26
CA ARG A 204 -15.21 -24.48 3.67
C ARG A 204 -15.93 -23.33 2.98
N SER A 205 -16.21 -22.30 3.75
CA SER A 205 -16.87 -21.09 3.28
C SER A 205 -15.87 -19.95 3.24
N ILE A 206 -15.80 -19.25 2.11
CA ILE A 206 -14.97 -18.06 1.92
C ILE A 206 -15.91 -16.91 1.61
N GLN A 207 -15.74 -15.81 2.33
CA GLN A 207 -16.44 -14.56 2.05
C GLN A 207 -15.71 -13.80 0.94
N PHE A 208 -16.46 -13.27 -0.01
CA PHE A 208 -15.95 -12.46 -1.12
C PHE A 208 -16.87 -11.26 -1.37
N TYR A 209 -16.41 -10.33 -2.21
CA TYR A 209 -17.10 -9.06 -2.47
C TYR A 209 -17.56 -8.94 -3.91
N ASP A 210 -18.79 -8.47 -4.09
CA ASP A 210 -19.37 -8.14 -5.39
C ASP A 210 -18.99 -6.72 -5.86
N SER A 211 -19.40 -6.34 -7.07
CA SER A 211 -19.06 -5.05 -7.68
C SER A 211 -19.69 -3.83 -6.99
N GLN A 212 -20.63 -4.03 -6.07
CA GLN A 212 -21.22 -2.98 -5.24
C GLN A 212 -20.66 -3.00 -3.81
N GLY A 213 -19.71 -3.89 -3.51
CA GLY A 213 -19.14 -4.06 -2.17
C GLY A 213 -20.01 -4.90 -1.23
N GLY A 214 -21.06 -5.53 -1.76
CA GLY A 214 -21.87 -6.49 -1.05
C GLY A 214 -21.06 -7.73 -0.71
N SER A 215 -21.18 -8.19 0.53
CA SER A 215 -20.48 -9.38 1.00
C SER A 215 -21.28 -10.64 0.66
N ARG A 216 -20.62 -11.58 -0.04
CA ARG A 216 -21.20 -12.84 -0.51
C ARG A 216 -20.39 -14.01 0.04
N THR A 217 -21.01 -15.18 0.14
CA THR A 217 -20.34 -16.39 0.64
C THR A 217 -20.25 -17.43 -0.47
N MET A 218 -19.03 -17.88 -0.74
CA MET A 218 -18.74 -19.02 -1.60
C MET A 218 -18.39 -20.22 -0.73
N ASN A 219 -19.12 -21.31 -0.92
CA ASN A 219 -18.90 -22.57 -0.25
C ASN A 219 -18.19 -23.54 -1.18
N PHE A 220 -17.17 -24.20 -0.67
CA PHE A 220 -16.43 -25.27 -1.31
C PHE A 220 -16.72 -26.57 -0.57
N GLY A 221 -17.43 -27.49 -1.22
CA GLY A 221 -17.70 -28.81 -0.68
C GLY A 221 -16.90 -29.88 -1.40
N PHE A 222 -16.41 -30.85 -0.65
CA PHE A 222 -15.58 -31.95 -1.14
C PHE A 222 -16.11 -33.27 -0.62
N ILE A 223 -16.18 -34.26 -1.50
CA ILE A 223 -16.47 -35.65 -1.15
C ILE A 223 -15.43 -36.56 -1.77
N LYS A 224 -15.03 -37.62 -1.06
CA LYS A 224 -14.06 -38.58 -1.58
C LYS A 224 -14.77 -39.65 -2.39
N THR A 225 -14.53 -39.70 -3.70
CA THR A 225 -15.19 -40.63 -4.61
C THR A 225 -14.37 -41.91 -4.85
N ALA A 226 -13.05 -41.82 -4.82
CA ALA A 226 -12.14 -42.97 -4.94
C ALA A 226 -10.79 -42.72 -4.23
N ALA A 227 -9.86 -43.68 -4.35
CA ALA A 227 -8.49 -43.47 -3.92
C ALA A 227 -7.87 -42.32 -4.75
N ASN A 228 -7.32 -41.31 -4.06
CA ASN A 228 -6.74 -40.10 -4.66
C ASN A 228 -7.67 -39.28 -5.57
N THR A 229 -8.98 -39.48 -5.47
CA THR A 229 -9.98 -38.73 -6.26
C THR A 229 -11.06 -38.18 -5.34
N TRP A 230 -11.30 -36.89 -5.46
CA TRP A 230 -12.35 -36.17 -4.75
C TRP A 230 -13.19 -35.41 -5.75
N ALA A 231 -14.50 -35.45 -5.58
CA ALA A 231 -15.36 -34.51 -6.28
C ALA A 231 -15.49 -33.23 -5.47
N ALA A 232 -15.42 -32.10 -6.16
CA ALA A 232 -15.47 -30.77 -5.57
C ALA A 232 -16.54 -29.92 -6.25
N GLU A 233 -17.27 -29.16 -5.45
CA GLU A 233 -18.27 -28.20 -5.91
C GLU A 233 -18.06 -26.86 -5.22
N ALA A 234 -18.22 -25.78 -6.01
CA ALA A 234 -18.26 -24.42 -5.49
C ALA A 234 -19.63 -23.83 -5.75
N TYR A 235 -20.26 -23.31 -4.71
CA TYR A 235 -21.61 -22.76 -4.79
C TYR A 235 -21.77 -21.51 -3.91
N VAL A 236 -22.64 -20.60 -4.34
CA VAL A 236 -22.95 -19.35 -3.62
C VAL A 236 -24.16 -19.57 -2.71
N THR A 237 -24.16 -18.93 -1.55
CA THR A 237 -25.31 -18.90 -0.64
C THR A 237 -25.63 -17.45 -0.25
N PRO A 238 -26.91 -17.02 -0.31
CA PRO A 238 -28.08 -17.79 -0.77
C PRO A 238 -28.07 -18.05 -2.29
N ASP A 239 -28.61 -19.18 -2.71
CA ASP A 239 -28.71 -19.58 -4.13
C ASP A 239 -29.63 -18.65 -4.94
N THR A 240 -30.55 -17.95 -4.28
CA THR A 240 -31.43 -16.93 -4.88
C THR A 240 -30.70 -15.69 -5.41
N ASP A 241 -29.44 -15.49 -5.04
CA ASP A 241 -28.64 -14.37 -5.52
C ASP A 241 -28.13 -14.61 -6.96
N VAL A 242 -28.02 -15.86 -7.37
CA VAL A 242 -27.51 -16.23 -8.70
C VAL A 242 -28.62 -16.69 -9.63
N LEU A 243 -28.41 -16.51 -10.93
CA LEU A 243 -29.38 -16.87 -11.95
C LEU A 243 -29.53 -18.40 -12.02
N ALA A 244 -30.65 -18.92 -11.54
CA ALA A 244 -30.92 -20.37 -11.44
C ALA A 244 -30.76 -21.14 -12.77
N ALA A 245 -30.99 -20.48 -13.91
CA ALA A 245 -30.80 -21.09 -15.23
C ALA A 245 -29.33 -21.42 -15.56
N SER A 246 -28.39 -20.60 -15.07
CA SER A 246 -26.94 -20.80 -15.23
C SER A 246 -26.32 -21.51 -14.03
N HIS A 247 -26.87 -21.28 -12.83
CA HIS A 247 -26.35 -21.74 -11.55
C HIS A 247 -27.44 -22.47 -10.74
N PRO A 248 -27.85 -23.68 -11.16
CA PRO A 248 -28.85 -24.44 -10.41
C PRO A 248 -28.33 -24.71 -9.00
N SER A 249 -29.17 -24.40 -8.00
CA SER A 249 -28.86 -24.51 -6.56
C SER A 249 -27.61 -23.74 -6.13
N GLY A 250 -27.31 -22.61 -6.79
CA GLY A 250 -26.17 -21.77 -6.42
C GLY A 250 -24.83 -22.25 -6.98
N ARG A 251 -24.79 -23.37 -7.72
CA ARG A 251 -23.54 -23.99 -8.20
C ARG A 251 -22.84 -23.13 -9.25
N VAL A 252 -21.61 -22.73 -8.95
CA VAL A 252 -20.75 -21.92 -9.83
C VAL A 252 -19.78 -22.79 -10.62
N ALA A 253 -19.19 -23.79 -9.98
CA ALA A 253 -18.27 -24.72 -10.62
C ALA A 253 -18.41 -26.12 -10.00
N ALA A 254 -18.02 -27.15 -10.74
CA ALA A 254 -17.86 -28.52 -10.24
C ALA A 254 -16.85 -29.30 -11.07
N GLY A 255 -16.23 -30.31 -10.46
CA GLY A 255 -15.28 -31.19 -11.12
C GLY A 255 -14.52 -32.05 -10.13
N ASP A 256 -13.53 -32.78 -10.65
CA ASP A 256 -12.72 -33.70 -9.88
C ASP A 256 -11.37 -33.07 -9.52
N LEU A 257 -10.96 -33.27 -8.27
CA LEU A 257 -9.60 -33.09 -7.77
C LEU A 257 -8.92 -34.46 -7.74
N ILE A 258 -7.88 -34.60 -8.56
CA ILE A 258 -7.12 -35.85 -8.67
C ILE A 258 -5.72 -35.59 -8.12
N PHE A 259 -5.24 -36.50 -7.26
CA PHE A 259 -3.95 -36.38 -6.61
C PHE A 259 -2.98 -37.47 -7.08
N GLN A 260 -1.71 -37.10 -7.16
CA GLN A 260 -0.62 -38.03 -7.37
C GLN A 260 -0.33 -38.83 -6.10
N THR A 261 0.53 -39.86 -6.20
CA THR A 261 0.93 -40.69 -5.06
C THR A 261 1.73 -39.94 -4.00
N ASP A 262 2.29 -38.77 -4.34
CA ASP A 262 2.98 -37.87 -3.43
C ASP A 262 2.06 -36.86 -2.72
N GLY A 263 0.75 -36.89 -2.99
CA GLY A 263 -0.24 -35.99 -2.40
C GLY A 263 -0.39 -34.63 -3.07
N THR A 264 0.33 -34.37 -4.16
CA THR A 264 0.17 -33.14 -4.96
C THR A 264 -0.91 -33.29 -6.04
N LEU A 265 -1.37 -32.18 -6.62
CA LEU A 265 -2.38 -32.21 -7.68
C LEU A 265 -1.84 -32.88 -8.96
N ASP A 266 -2.68 -33.68 -9.59
CA ASP A 266 -2.45 -34.30 -10.89
C ASP A 266 -3.00 -33.44 -12.02
N ALA A 267 -2.40 -33.55 -13.22
CA ALA A 267 -2.81 -32.80 -14.41
C ALA A 267 -4.22 -33.16 -14.92
N SER A 268 -4.77 -34.30 -14.52
CA SER A 268 -6.14 -34.72 -14.82
C SER A 268 -7.21 -34.04 -13.96
N THR A 269 -6.81 -33.23 -12.97
CA THR A 269 -7.72 -32.39 -12.17
C THR A 269 -8.52 -31.44 -13.06
N THR A 270 -9.84 -31.40 -12.87
CA THR A 270 -10.77 -30.58 -13.67
C THR A 270 -11.35 -29.40 -12.91
N PHE A 271 -11.18 -29.33 -11.58
CA PHE A 271 -11.82 -28.31 -10.75
C PHE A 271 -10.79 -27.36 -10.14
N PRO A 272 -10.92 -26.04 -10.18
CA PRO A 272 -11.41 -25.12 -11.22
C PRO A 272 -10.30 -24.79 -12.27
N ASN A 273 -9.41 -25.74 -12.58
CA ASN A 273 -8.10 -25.45 -13.18
C ASN A 273 -8.04 -25.69 -14.72
N PRO A 274 -7.57 -24.74 -15.56
CA PRO A 274 -7.46 -23.30 -15.35
C PRO A 274 -8.64 -22.62 -16.05
N SER A 275 -9.80 -22.60 -15.42
CA SER A 275 -10.98 -21.93 -15.95
C SER A 275 -11.54 -20.95 -14.91
N PRO A 276 -11.74 -19.67 -15.26
CA PRO A 276 -12.35 -18.73 -14.34
C PRO A 276 -13.77 -19.18 -14.01
N MET A 277 -14.12 -19.03 -12.73
CA MET A 277 -15.47 -19.24 -12.24
C MET A 277 -16.31 -18.03 -12.61
N VAL A 278 -17.23 -18.21 -13.55
CA VAL A 278 -18.17 -17.17 -13.98
C VAL A 278 -19.43 -17.25 -13.12
N ILE A 279 -19.82 -16.13 -12.51
CA ILE A 279 -21.03 -16.00 -11.70
C ILE A 279 -21.99 -15.07 -12.42
N ASN A 280 -23.10 -15.63 -12.90
CA ASN A 280 -24.23 -14.87 -13.40
C ASN A 280 -25.20 -14.58 -12.25
N TRP A 281 -25.15 -13.35 -11.74
CA TRP A 281 -26.09 -12.89 -10.71
C TRP A 281 -27.50 -12.72 -11.28
N ASP A 282 -28.51 -12.92 -10.44
CA ASP A 282 -29.87 -12.55 -10.78
C ASP A 282 -30.03 -11.03 -10.66
N THR A 283 -30.17 -10.36 -11.81
CA THR A 283 -30.28 -8.90 -11.89
C THR A 283 -31.57 -8.38 -11.24
N ALA A 284 -32.62 -9.20 -11.14
CA ALA A 284 -33.88 -8.81 -10.53
C ALA A 284 -33.80 -8.76 -9.00
N THR A 285 -32.99 -9.63 -8.39
CA THR A 285 -32.82 -9.70 -6.93
C THR A 285 -31.64 -8.86 -6.44
N THR A 286 -30.52 -8.89 -7.16
CA THR A 286 -29.26 -8.27 -6.70
C THR A 286 -28.89 -6.98 -7.43
N GLY A 287 -29.41 -6.76 -8.65
CA GLY A 287 -28.99 -5.63 -9.51
C GLY A 287 -27.55 -5.74 -10.04
N LEU A 288 -26.88 -6.88 -9.87
CA LEU A 288 -25.49 -7.10 -10.27
C LEU A 288 -25.39 -7.70 -11.69
N GLY A 289 -24.37 -7.28 -12.44
CA GLY A 289 -23.98 -7.93 -13.70
C GLY A 289 -22.99 -9.08 -13.47
N THR A 290 -22.69 -9.87 -14.51
CA THR A 290 -21.78 -11.04 -14.41
C THR A 290 -20.45 -10.72 -13.73
N SER A 291 -20.03 -11.58 -12.81
CA SER A 291 -18.72 -11.54 -12.16
C SER A 291 -17.86 -12.73 -12.58
N SER A 292 -16.53 -12.56 -12.59
CA SER A 292 -15.59 -13.62 -12.95
C SER A 292 -14.50 -13.69 -11.89
N ILE A 293 -14.31 -14.86 -11.28
CA ILE A 293 -13.32 -15.11 -10.23
C ILE A 293 -12.38 -16.20 -10.71
N THR A 294 -11.10 -15.89 -10.84
CA THR A 294 -10.07 -16.93 -11.04
C THR A 294 -9.75 -17.56 -9.69
N LEU A 295 -9.99 -18.85 -9.55
CA LEU A 295 -9.67 -19.60 -8.35
C LEU A 295 -8.36 -20.36 -8.55
N ASP A 296 -7.36 -20.00 -7.75
CA ASP A 296 -6.07 -20.69 -7.66
C ASP A 296 -6.15 -21.78 -6.58
N ILE A 297 -5.99 -23.03 -7.00
CA ILE A 297 -5.95 -24.20 -6.13
C ILE A 297 -4.55 -24.83 -6.05
N GLY A 298 -3.53 -24.15 -6.55
CA GLY A 298 -2.16 -24.64 -6.64
C GLY A 298 -1.74 -25.12 -8.02
N THR A 299 -0.43 -25.35 -8.12
CA THR A 299 0.21 -25.84 -9.34
C THR A 299 0.23 -27.36 -9.35
N VAL A 300 -0.07 -27.96 -10.50
CA VAL A 300 0.08 -29.40 -10.72
C VAL A 300 1.51 -29.84 -10.36
N GLY A 301 1.63 -30.90 -9.56
CA GLY A 301 2.90 -31.44 -9.11
C GLY A 301 3.63 -30.61 -8.03
N ARG A 302 2.99 -29.61 -7.43
CA ARG A 302 3.56 -28.84 -6.31
C ARG A 302 2.61 -28.80 -5.10
N PRO A 303 3.15 -28.71 -3.88
CA PRO A 303 2.35 -28.60 -2.65
C PRO A 303 2.06 -27.13 -2.28
N ASP A 304 1.70 -26.28 -3.25
CA ASP A 304 1.45 -24.84 -3.08
C ASP A 304 -0.04 -24.46 -3.02
N GLY A 305 -0.93 -25.45 -3.07
CA GLY A 305 -2.39 -25.28 -3.07
C GLY A 305 -3.14 -26.36 -2.29
N ILE A 306 -4.13 -26.99 -2.95
CA ILE A 306 -4.84 -28.13 -2.38
C ILE A 306 -3.93 -29.36 -2.44
N THR A 307 -3.82 -30.07 -1.33
CA THR A 307 -2.97 -31.26 -1.19
C THR A 307 -3.73 -32.40 -0.52
N GLN A 308 -3.20 -33.61 -0.67
CA GLN A 308 -3.71 -34.80 -0.01
C GLN A 308 -2.61 -35.49 0.81
N PHE A 309 -2.51 -35.11 2.08
CA PHE A 309 -1.58 -35.72 3.04
C PHE A 309 -2.30 -36.45 4.18
N ALA A 310 -1.52 -37.13 5.03
CA ALA A 310 -2.03 -37.95 6.13
C ALA A 310 -2.66 -37.14 7.28
N THR A 311 -2.36 -35.84 7.38
CA THR A 311 -2.93 -34.94 8.37
C THR A 311 -4.43 -34.74 8.14
N ASN A 312 -5.14 -34.27 9.17
CA ASN A 312 -6.58 -34.05 9.08
C ASN A 312 -6.94 -32.99 8.02
N SER A 313 -8.16 -33.09 7.47
CA SER A 313 -8.63 -32.12 6.49
C SER A 313 -8.75 -30.75 7.13
N VAL A 314 -8.05 -29.76 6.58
CA VAL A 314 -7.97 -28.42 7.14
C VAL A 314 -7.76 -27.40 6.03
N LEU A 315 -8.35 -26.23 6.21
CA LEU A 315 -8.04 -25.06 5.39
C LEU A 315 -6.81 -24.41 6.00
N SER A 316 -5.69 -24.45 5.28
CA SER A 316 -4.43 -23.85 5.74
C SER A 316 -4.45 -22.34 5.51
N ALA A 317 -4.88 -21.91 4.32
CA ALA A 317 -5.01 -20.51 3.97
C ALA A 317 -6.06 -20.31 2.87
N ALA A 318 -6.67 -19.14 2.87
CA ALA A 318 -7.48 -18.63 1.78
C ALA A 318 -7.24 -17.14 1.64
N SER A 319 -7.15 -16.63 0.41
CA SER A 319 -7.05 -15.19 0.16
C SER A 319 -7.97 -14.77 -0.98
N ILE A 320 -8.37 -13.51 -0.94
CA ILE A 320 -9.14 -12.82 -1.98
C ILE A 320 -8.52 -11.44 -2.20
N ASN A 321 -8.77 -10.85 -3.37
CA ASN A 321 -8.30 -9.50 -3.70
C ASN A 321 -9.39 -8.42 -3.70
N GLY A 322 -10.63 -8.76 -3.32
CA GLY A 322 -11.71 -7.78 -3.21
C GLY A 322 -11.70 -7.05 -1.86
N ALA A 323 -12.36 -5.90 -1.81
CA ALA A 323 -12.51 -5.10 -0.60
C ALA A 323 -13.95 -4.57 -0.43
N VAL A 324 -14.39 -4.47 0.82
CA VAL A 324 -15.61 -3.73 1.19
C VAL A 324 -15.41 -2.24 0.97
N PHE A 325 -16.52 -1.53 0.74
CA PHE A 325 -16.59 -0.08 0.89
C PHE A 325 -16.14 0.34 2.31
N GLY A 326 -15.11 1.18 2.40
CA GLY A 326 -14.56 1.65 3.69
C GLY A 326 -13.28 2.44 3.55
#